data_AF-A0A3D5CRI3-F1
#
_entry.id   AF-A0A3D5CRI3-F1
#
_cell.length_a   1.000
_cell.length_b   1.000
_cell.length_c   1.000
_cell.angle_alpha   90.00
_cell.angle_beta   90.00
_cell.angle_gamma   90.00
#
_symmetry.space_group_name_H-M   'P 1'
#
loop_
_entity.id
_entity.type
_entity.pdbx_description
1 polymer ?
#
loop_
_entity_poly.entity_id
_entity_poly.type
_entity_poly.pdbx_seq_one_letter_code
_entity_poly.pdbx_strand_id
1 'polypeptide(L)'
;MIIPIALFMLVYGVFYILDGMRDGGNGDALARYAKPMMLIAWAGYTYANGFPIILVNNPDMGIDAIYAQWAIFSISGILFTLSFVITFSAMGSRDEYTGTFNTVAIWVAVLALAASTIGFVNSGLGGTMTQIVGITYLVHTIYAISLGRGMLAGE
;
A
#
# COMPACT_ATOMS: atom_id res chain seq x y z
N MET A 1 1.95 17.17 -0.95
CA MET A 1 1.87 16.82 -2.38
C MET A 1 3.02 15.93 -2.88
N ILE A 2 4.21 15.95 -2.27
CA ILE A 2 5.31 15.03 -2.63
C ILE A 2 4.94 13.56 -2.34
N ILE A 3 4.20 13.29 -1.24
CA ILE A 3 3.86 11.93 -0.81
C ILE A 3 2.97 11.20 -1.84
N PRO A 4 1.84 11.76 -2.34
CA PRO A 4 1.07 11.10 -3.40
C PRO A 4 1.82 10.84 -4.71
N ILE A 5 2.77 11.72 -5.07
CA ILE A 5 3.58 11.56 -6.29
C ILE A 5 4.56 10.39 -6.15
N ALA A 6 5.25 10.29 -5.01
CA ALA A 6 6.12 9.13 -4.73
C ALA A 6 5.31 7.83 -4.70
N LEU A 7 4.11 7.87 -4.13
CA LEU A 7 3.20 6.73 -4.10
C LEU A 7 2.74 6.32 -5.52
N PHE A 8 2.53 7.29 -6.42
CA PHE A 8 2.20 7.01 -7.83
C PHE A 8 3.30 6.23 -8.54
N MET A 9 4.57 6.61 -8.35
CA MET A 9 5.70 5.87 -8.92
C MET A 9 5.75 4.42 -8.43
N LEU A 10 5.49 4.21 -7.13
CA LEU A 10 5.41 2.86 -6.55
C LEU A 10 4.25 2.05 -7.14
N VAL A 11 3.04 2.62 -7.17
CA VAL A 11 1.85 1.95 -7.72
C VAL A 11 2.05 1.58 -9.18
N TYR A 12 2.65 2.48 -9.98
CA TYR A 12 3.00 2.21 -11.36
C TYR A 12 3.99 1.05 -11.50
N GLY A 13 5.06 1.05 -10.70
CA GLY A 13 6.04 -0.04 -10.69
C GLY A 13 5.42 -1.40 -10.32
N VAL A 14 4.51 -1.43 -9.34
CA VAL A 14 3.80 -2.65 -8.99
C VAL A 14 2.87 -3.09 -10.13
N PHE A 15 2.19 -2.17 -10.81
CA PHE A 15 1.32 -2.53 -11.94
C PHE A 15 2.09 -3.14 -13.11
N TYR A 16 3.29 -2.66 -13.36
CA TYR A 16 4.20 -3.24 -14.35
C TYR A 16 4.52 -4.71 -14.01
N ILE A 17 4.88 -5.00 -12.76
CA ILE A 17 5.13 -6.38 -12.30
C ILE A 17 3.86 -7.23 -12.41
N LEU A 18 2.73 -6.72 -11.96
CA LEU A 18 1.44 -7.43 -12.02
C LEU A 18 0.98 -7.71 -13.46
N ASP A 19 1.27 -6.83 -14.43
CA ASP A 19 0.96 -7.12 -15.86
C ASP A 19 1.85 -8.23 -16.42
N GLY A 20 3.12 -8.28 -16.02
CA GLY A 20 4.02 -9.39 -16.39
C GLY A 20 3.61 -10.75 -15.85
N MET A 21 2.71 -10.80 -14.86
CA MET A 21 2.17 -12.03 -14.29
C MET A 21 0.89 -12.54 -14.97
N ARG A 22 0.40 -11.83 -16.00
CA ARG A 22 -0.82 -12.23 -16.74
C ARG A 22 -0.59 -13.43 -17.65
N ASP A 23 0.66 -13.72 -17.99
CA ASP A 23 1.03 -14.84 -18.85
C ASP A 23 1.29 -16.11 -18.01
N GLY A 24 0.20 -16.80 -17.64
CA GLY A 24 0.23 -18.26 -17.46
C GLY A 24 0.50 -18.84 -16.07
N GLY A 25 0.03 -18.24 -14.97
CA GLY A 25 0.16 -18.81 -13.62
C GLY A 25 -1.02 -18.59 -12.68
N ASN A 26 -1.01 -19.26 -11.52
CA ASN A 26 -2.02 -19.11 -10.45
C ASN A 26 -2.13 -17.66 -9.92
N GLY A 27 -1.09 -16.83 -10.13
CA GLY A 27 -1.04 -15.43 -9.74
C GLY A 27 -1.88 -14.48 -10.59
N ASP A 28 -2.36 -14.86 -11.77
CA ASP A 28 -3.10 -13.96 -12.69
C ASP A 28 -4.40 -13.43 -12.06
N ALA A 29 -5.17 -14.29 -11.40
CA ALA A 29 -6.41 -13.88 -10.74
C ALA A 29 -6.15 -12.88 -9.59
N LEU A 30 -5.12 -13.13 -8.79
CA LEU A 30 -4.70 -12.25 -7.69
C LEU A 30 -4.17 -10.92 -8.24
N ALA A 31 -3.37 -10.94 -9.30
CA ALA A 31 -2.84 -9.76 -9.96
C ALA A 31 -3.95 -8.85 -10.50
N ARG A 32 -4.99 -9.44 -11.13
CA ARG A 32 -6.16 -8.69 -11.62
C ARG A 32 -6.99 -8.08 -10.50
N TYR A 33 -7.06 -8.72 -9.34
CA TYR A 33 -7.81 -8.22 -8.19
C TYR A 33 -7.04 -7.14 -7.41
N ALA A 34 -5.72 -7.25 -7.29
CA ALA A 34 -4.89 -6.28 -6.58
C ALA A 34 -4.92 -4.88 -7.22
N LYS A 35 -4.90 -4.80 -8.56
CA LYS A 35 -4.86 -3.53 -9.30
C LYS A 35 -5.98 -2.54 -8.98
N PRO A 36 -7.28 -2.89 -9.15
CA PRO A 36 -8.37 -1.96 -8.89
C PRO A 36 -8.43 -1.55 -7.43
N MET A 37 -8.12 -2.47 -6.51
CA MET A 37 -8.11 -2.18 -5.08
C MET A 37 -7.01 -1.18 -4.71
N MET A 38 -5.83 -1.32 -5.31
CA MET A 38 -4.71 -0.39 -5.08
C MET A 38 -4.96 0.98 -5.70
N LEU A 39 -5.67 1.06 -6.85
CA LEU A 39 -6.12 2.32 -7.44
C LEU A 39 -7.08 3.07 -6.51
N ILE A 40 -8.09 2.37 -5.96
CA ILE A 40 -9.06 2.96 -5.03
C ILE A 40 -8.33 3.49 -3.78
N ALA A 41 -7.41 2.69 -3.24
CA ALA A 41 -6.60 3.07 -2.10
C ALA A 41 -5.73 4.31 -2.38
N TRP A 42 -5.06 4.35 -3.54
CA TRP A 42 -4.24 5.50 -3.95
C TRP A 42 -5.07 6.77 -4.13
N ALA A 43 -6.25 6.67 -4.75
CA ALA A 43 -7.15 7.81 -4.94
C ALA A 43 -7.62 8.39 -3.60
N GLY A 44 -8.07 7.53 -2.68
CA GLY A 44 -8.48 7.95 -1.34
C GLY A 44 -7.32 8.53 -0.52
N TYR A 45 -6.12 7.94 -0.61
CA TYR A 45 -4.93 8.47 0.04
C TYR A 45 -4.56 9.87 -0.49
N THR A 46 -4.62 10.06 -1.80
CA THR A 46 -4.36 11.36 -2.44
C THR A 46 -5.38 12.40 -1.98
N TYR A 47 -6.66 12.04 -1.93
CA TYR A 47 -7.74 12.91 -1.48
C TYR A 47 -7.58 13.32 -0.01
N ALA A 48 -7.29 12.35 0.89
CA ALA A 48 -7.07 12.61 2.31
C ALA A 48 -5.87 13.53 2.58
N ASN A 49 -4.84 13.49 1.73
CA ASN A 49 -3.68 14.38 1.83
C ASN A 49 -3.97 15.84 1.38
N GLY A 50 -5.11 16.10 0.74
CA GLY A 50 -5.56 17.44 0.38
C GLY A 50 -6.18 18.21 1.56
N PHE A 51 -6.81 17.51 2.51
CA PHE A 51 -7.54 18.13 3.62
C PHE A 51 -6.69 19.05 4.51
N PRO A 52 -5.46 18.70 4.93
CA PRO A 52 -4.65 19.56 5.78
C PRO A 52 -4.39 20.94 5.14
N ILE A 53 -4.27 20.99 3.81
CA ILE A 53 -4.06 22.24 3.07
C ILE A 53 -5.30 23.11 3.15
N ILE A 54 -6.50 22.53 3.02
CA ILE A 54 -7.75 23.29 3.12
C ILE A 54 -7.99 23.73 4.57
N LEU A 55 -7.71 22.87 5.55
CA LEU A 55 -7.93 23.14 6.97
C LEU A 55 -7.12 24.35 7.46
N VAL A 56 -5.85 24.46 7.04
CA VAL A 56 -4.99 25.61 7.38
C VAL A 56 -5.53 26.92 6.79
N ASN A 57 -6.20 26.85 5.63
CA ASN A 57 -6.75 28.03 4.95
C ASN A 57 -8.20 28.35 5.35
N ASN A 58 -8.87 27.48 6.10
CA ASN A 58 -10.26 27.62 6.50
C ASN A 58 -10.43 27.17 7.96
N PRO A 59 -9.98 27.98 8.94
CA PRO A 59 -9.97 27.61 10.36
C PRO A 59 -11.37 27.38 10.95
N ASP A 60 -12.41 27.88 10.28
CA ASP A 60 -13.81 27.67 10.66
C ASP A 60 -14.34 26.27 10.28
N MET A 61 -13.55 25.47 9.56
CA MET A 61 -13.90 24.08 9.28
C MET A 61 -13.99 23.30 10.59
N GLY A 62 -15.21 22.90 10.94
CA GLY A 62 -15.49 22.14 12.15
C GLY A 62 -14.82 20.76 12.18
N ILE A 63 -14.90 20.13 13.35
CA ILE A 63 -14.27 18.83 13.66
C ILE A 63 -14.71 17.70 12.72
N ASP A 64 -15.89 17.81 12.12
CA ASP A 64 -16.45 16.84 11.16
C ASP A 64 -15.56 16.65 9.94
N ALA A 65 -14.91 17.72 9.45
CA ALA A 65 -14.00 17.63 8.31
C ALA A 65 -12.73 16.82 8.64
N ILE A 66 -12.28 16.88 9.90
CA ILE A 66 -11.13 16.13 10.40
C ILE A 66 -11.49 14.64 10.50
N TYR A 67 -12.69 14.31 11.00
CA TYR A 67 -13.17 12.93 11.05
C TYR A 67 -13.38 12.34 9.65
N ALA A 68 -13.91 13.12 8.70
CA ALA A 68 -14.05 12.70 7.32
C ALA A 68 -12.68 12.41 6.66
N GLN A 69 -11.70 13.31 6.84
CA GLN A 69 -10.33 13.07 6.40
C GLN A 69 -9.77 11.77 6.96
N TRP A 70 -9.91 11.56 8.27
CA TRP A 70 -9.36 10.41 8.96
C TRP A 70 -9.99 9.09 8.52
N ALA A 71 -11.31 9.07 8.30
CA ALA A 71 -12.02 7.90 7.77
C ALA A 71 -11.51 7.52 6.38
N ILE A 72 -11.39 8.50 5.47
CA ILE A 72 -10.89 8.27 4.11
C ILE A 72 -9.44 7.78 4.14
N PHE A 73 -8.59 8.42 4.95
CA PHE A 73 -7.19 8.02 5.08
C PHE A 73 -7.04 6.59 5.60
N SER A 74 -7.80 6.24 6.63
CA SER A 74 -7.72 4.93 7.29
C SER A 74 -8.20 3.80 6.37
N ILE A 75 -9.35 3.98 5.71
CA ILE A 75 -9.86 3.00 4.74
C ILE A 75 -8.88 2.85 3.56
N SER A 76 -8.32 3.95 3.08
CA SER A 76 -7.31 3.92 2.01
C SER A 76 -6.08 3.13 2.45
N GLY A 77 -5.60 3.33 3.67
CA GLY A 77 -4.47 2.55 4.22
C GLY A 77 -4.75 1.06 4.33
N ILE A 78 -5.95 0.68 4.77
CA ILE A 78 -6.39 -0.73 4.83
C ILE A 78 -6.43 -1.35 3.42
N LEU A 79 -7.01 -0.66 2.44
CA LEU A 79 -7.06 -1.16 1.07
C LEU A 79 -5.67 -1.23 0.43
N PHE A 80 -4.78 -0.29 0.74
CA PHE A 80 -3.40 -0.29 0.23
C PHE A 80 -2.61 -1.48 0.77
N THR A 81 -2.70 -1.73 2.08
CA THR A 81 -2.02 -2.87 2.74
C THR A 81 -2.60 -4.21 2.30
N LEU A 82 -3.92 -4.32 2.14
CA LEU A 82 -4.55 -5.50 1.56
C LEU A 82 -4.09 -5.74 0.11
N SER A 83 -3.91 -4.67 -0.67
CA SER A 83 -3.43 -4.77 -2.06
C SER A 83 -2.01 -5.30 -2.11
N PHE A 84 -1.16 -4.91 -1.16
CA PHE A 84 0.19 -5.47 -1.02
C PHE A 84 0.18 -6.95 -0.67
N VAL A 85 -0.67 -7.39 0.28
CA VAL A 85 -0.80 -8.82 0.61
C VAL A 85 -1.13 -9.63 -0.64
N ILE A 86 -2.11 -9.19 -1.42
CA ILE A 86 -2.55 -9.87 -2.63
C ILE A 86 -1.45 -9.84 -3.71
N THR A 87 -0.76 -8.71 -3.87
CA THR A 87 0.34 -8.54 -4.83
C THR A 87 1.50 -9.49 -4.52
N PHE A 88 2.00 -9.50 -3.29
CA PHE A 88 3.14 -10.36 -2.92
C PHE A 88 2.76 -11.84 -2.93
N SER A 89 1.50 -12.16 -2.60
CA SER A 89 0.98 -13.53 -2.74
C SER A 89 0.92 -13.95 -4.22
N ALA A 90 0.51 -13.06 -5.13
CA ALA A 90 0.57 -13.32 -6.57
C ALA A 90 2.00 -13.56 -7.04
N MET A 91 2.95 -12.74 -6.59
CA MET A 91 4.37 -12.91 -6.91
C MET A 91 4.90 -14.25 -6.38
N GLY A 92 4.54 -14.63 -5.16
CA GLY A 92 4.93 -15.91 -4.56
C GLY A 92 4.35 -17.16 -5.22
N SER A 93 3.48 -17.01 -6.20
CA SER A 93 3.01 -18.13 -7.02
C SER A 93 3.90 -18.45 -8.21
N ARG A 94 4.92 -17.62 -8.51
CA ARG A 94 5.90 -17.86 -9.58
C ARG A 94 7.26 -18.19 -9.00
N ASP A 95 7.90 -19.24 -9.53
CA ASP A 95 9.18 -19.74 -9.04
C ASP A 95 10.28 -18.65 -9.01
N GLU A 96 10.27 -17.75 -10.00
CA GLU A 96 11.19 -16.59 -10.13
C GLU A 96 11.18 -15.65 -8.91
N TYR A 97 10.03 -15.52 -8.25
CA TYR A 97 9.86 -14.63 -7.09
C TYR A 97 9.65 -15.40 -5.78
N THR A 98 9.63 -16.74 -5.84
CA THR A 98 9.52 -17.58 -4.64
C THR A 98 10.85 -17.57 -3.89
N GLY A 99 10.81 -17.23 -2.60
CA GLY A 99 12.00 -17.18 -1.77
C GLY A 99 11.75 -16.53 -0.43
N THR A 100 12.73 -16.64 0.47
CA THR A 100 12.65 -16.14 1.86
C THR A 100 12.24 -14.68 1.91
N PHE A 101 12.74 -13.84 1.00
CA PHE A 101 12.46 -12.41 1.04
C PHE A 101 11.02 -12.06 0.65
N ASN A 102 10.43 -12.79 -0.31
CA ASN A 102 9.02 -12.63 -0.65
C ASN A 102 8.10 -13.11 0.48
N THR A 103 8.42 -14.24 1.12
CA THR A 103 7.67 -14.72 2.30
C THR A 103 7.68 -13.67 3.42
N VAL A 104 8.82 -13.02 3.66
CA VAL A 104 8.91 -11.91 4.62
C VAL A 104 8.03 -10.73 4.18
N ALA A 105 8.06 -10.35 2.90
CA ALA A 105 7.22 -9.27 2.38
C ALA A 105 5.71 -9.55 2.57
N ILE A 106 5.26 -10.79 2.34
CA ILE A 106 3.87 -11.20 2.59
C ILE A 106 3.50 -11.03 4.06
N TRP A 107 4.30 -11.56 4.99
CA TRP A 107 4.00 -11.46 6.42
C TRP A 107 4.05 -10.03 6.95
N VAL A 108 4.96 -9.21 6.43
CA VAL A 108 5.05 -7.79 6.78
C VAL A 108 3.86 -7.00 6.22
N ALA A 109 3.33 -7.36 5.05
CA ALA A 109 2.08 -6.80 4.53
C ALA A 109 0.86 -7.19 5.39
N VAL A 110 0.81 -8.43 5.89
CA VAL A 110 -0.23 -8.89 6.82
C VAL A 110 -0.16 -8.12 8.14
N LEU A 111 1.03 -7.89 8.69
CA LEU A 111 1.22 -7.05 9.88
C LEU A 111 0.72 -5.62 9.63
N ALA A 112 1.03 -5.04 8.47
CA ALA A 112 0.58 -3.71 8.09
C ALA A 112 -0.95 -3.61 8.01
N LEU A 113 -1.60 -4.64 7.46
CA LEU A 113 -3.05 -4.73 7.39
C LEU A 113 -3.70 -4.80 8.79
N ALA A 114 -3.14 -5.64 9.68
CA ALA A 114 -3.61 -5.76 11.05
C ALA A 114 -3.44 -4.45 11.81
N ALA A 115 -2.27 -3.82 11.73
CA ALA A 115 -1.99 -2.54 12.37
C ALA A 115 -2.90 -1.42 11.84
N SER A 116 -3.11 -1.34 10.53
CA SER A 116 -4.03 -0.35 9.91
C SER A 116 -5.47 -0.52 10.41
N THR A 117 -5.91 -1.77 10.56
CA THR A 117 -7.26 -2.08 11.05
C THR A 117 -7.39 -1.72 12.54
N ILE A 118 -6.41 -2.09 13.37
CA ILE A 118 -6.42 -1.76 14.81
C ILE A 118 -6.38 -0.25 15.01
N GLY A 119 -5.53 0.47 14.26
CA GLY A 119 -5.41 1.93 14.35
C GLY A 119 -6.69 2.66 13.95
N PHE A 120 -7.49 2.07 13.05
CA PHE A 120 -8.80 2.60 12.68
C PHE A 120 -9.87 2.33 13.74
N VAL A 121 -9.91 1.15 14.34
CA VAL A 121 -10.95 0.79 15.32
C VAL A 121 -10.65 1.38 16.72
N ASN A 122 -9.38 1.60 17.05
CA ASN A 122 -8.95 2.13 18.34
C ASN A 122 -8.05 3.36 18.16
N SER A 123 -8.64 4.55 18.29
CA SER A 123 -7.94 5.83 18.16
C SER A 123 -6.84 6.05 19.21
N GLY A 124 -6.93 5.42 20.39
CA GLY A 124 -5.89 5.47 21.42
C GLY A 124 -4.57 4.80 21.01
N LEU A 125 -4.63 3.88 20.04
CA LEU A 125 -3.45 3.21 19.47
C LEU A 125 -3.08 3.72 18.07
N GLY A 126 -3.84 4.67 17.51
CA GLY A 126 -3.71 5.11 16.12
C GLY A 126 -2.31 5.63 15.76
N GLY A 127 -1.70 6.42 16.65
CA GLY A 127 -0.34 6.92 16.46
C GLY A 127 0.71 5.81 16.37
N THR A 128 0.70 4.88 17.33
CA THR A 128 1.62 3.73 17.36
C THR A 128 1.41 2.81 16.16
N MET A 129 0.16 2.50 15.81
CA MET A 129 -0.15 1.67 14.65
C MET A 129 0.31 2.33 13.34
N THR A 130 0.16 3.65 13.19
CA THR A 130 0.67 4.39 12.04
C THR A 130 2.20 4.28 11.91
N GLN A 131 2.93 4.33 13.03
CA GLN A 131 4.38 4.14 13.02
C GLN A 131 4.77 2.72 12.62
N ILE A 132 4.08 1.71 13.13
CA ILE A 132 4.30 0.30 12.74
C ILE A 132 4.09 0.14 11.23
N VAL A 133 2.99 0.65 10.69
CA VAL A 133 2.71 0.63 9.24
C VAL A 133 3.82 1.36 8.46
N GLY A 134 4.31 2.49 8.97
CA GLY A 134 5.45 3.20 8.37
C GLY A 134 6.72 2.35 8.27
N ILE A 135 7.03 1.55 9.30
CA ILE A 135 8.17 0.63 9.27
C ILE A 135 7.94 -0.49 8.25
N THR A 136 6.73 -1.06 8.18
CA THR A 136 6.42 -2.09 7.18
C THR A 136 6.62 -1.57 5.75
N TYR A 137 6.27 -0.31 5.49
CA TYR A 137 6.48 0.32 4.19
C TYR A 137 7.95 0.37 3.77
N LEU A 138 8.88 0.57 4.70
CA LEU A 138 10.32 0.52 4.42
C LEU A 138 10.74 -0.87 3.93
N VAL A 139 10.24 -1.94 4.57
CA VAL A 139 10.53 -3.32 4.16
C VAL A 139 10.03 -3.58 2.74
N HIS A 140 8.79 -3.20 2.44
CA HIS A 140 8.23 -3.33 1.09
C HIS A 140 8.99 -2.51 0.05
N THR A 141 9.47 -1.33 0.41
CA THR A 141 10.28 -0.48 -0.47
C THR A 141 11.62 -1.12 -0.77
N ILE A 142 12.31 -1.68 0.23
CA ILE A 142 13.57 -2.42 0.03
C ILE A 142 13.33 -3.64 -0.87
N TYR A 143 12.22 -4.36 -0.66
CA TYR A 143 11.85 -5.48 -1.52
C TYR A 143 11.62 -5.04 -2.97
N ALA A 144 10.84 -3.99 -3.20
CA ALA A 144 10.61 -3.44 -4.53
C ALA A 144 11.90 -2.98 -5.22
N ILE A 145 12.83 -2.36 -4.49
CA ILE A 145 14.15 -1.98 -5.03
C ILE A 145 14.97 -3.22 -5.41
N SER A 146 14.96 -4.27 -4.59
CA SER A 146 15.67 -5.52 -4.87
C SER A 146 15.16 -6.21 -6.15
N LEU A 147 13.83 -6.22 -6.34
CA LEU A 147 13.18 -6.72 -7.54
C LEU A 147 13.57 -5.89 -8.77
N GLY A 148 13.46 -4.57 -8.70
CA GLY A 148 13.85 -3.69 -9.79
C GLY A 148 15.32 -3.84 -10.19
N ARG A 149 16.20 -4.07 -9.21
CA ARG A 149 17.62 -4.39 -9.48
C ARG A 149 17.81 -5.72 -10.19
N GLY A 150 17.10 -6.78 -9.80
CA GLY A 150 17.15 -8.07 -10.48
C GLY A 150 16.75 -7.95 -11.95
N MET A 151 15.67 -7.23 -12.21
CA MET A 151 15.18 -6.99 -13.59
C MET A 151 16.17 -6.20 -14.45
N LEU A 152 16.93 -5.27 -13.87
CA LEU A 152 17.96 -4.50 -14.58
C LEU A 152 19.26 -5.28 -14.79
N ALA A 153 19.55 -6.24 -13.90
CA ALA A 153 20.74 -7.09 -14.00
C ALA A 153 20.62 -8.17 -15.08
N GLY A 154 19.42 -8.38 -15.64
CA GLY A 154 19.18 -9.40 -16.67
C GLY A 154 19.20 -10.83 -16.14
N GLU A 155 18.92 -10.99 -14.85
CA GLU A 155 18.65 -12.30 -14.21
C GLU A 155 17.16 -12.65 -14.29
#